data_AF-A0A3M2VWD1-F1
#
_entry.id   AF-A0A3M2VWD1-F1
#
_cell.length_a   1.000
_cell.length_b   1.000
_cell.length_c   1.000
_cell.angle_alpha   90.00
_cell.angle_beta   90.00
_cell.angle_gamma   90.00
#
_symmetry.space_group_name_H-M   'P 1'
#
loop_
_entity.id
_entity.type
_entity.pdbx_description
1 polymer ?
#
loop_
_entity_poly.entity_id
_entity_poly.type
_entity_poly.pdbx_seq_one_letter_code
_entity_poly.pdbx_strand_id
1 'polypeptide(L)' 'TLAGMAGMEFTSGTMGRDIQQPAPEGERVVPLVLREGTFPLIGGVTRHYLLQMEHDGSSPTLHDLASPTPLDNVA' A
#
# COMPACT_ATOMS: atom_id res chain seq x y z
N THR A 1 14.90 -4.36 -6.01
CA THR A 1 15.32 -5.59 -5.32
C THR A 1 16.16 -6.47 -6.21
N LEU A 2 15.60 -7.15 -7.22
CA LEU A 2 16.41 -8.09 -8.01
C LEU A 2 17.59 -7.41 -8.73
N ALA A 3 17.39 -6.23 -9.32
CA ALA A 3 18.47 -5.45 -9.91
C ALA A 3 19.55 -5.06 -8.87
N GLY A 4 19.15 -4.63 -7.66
CA GLY A 4 20.07 -4.32 -6.56
C GLY A 4 20.83 -5.54 -6.05
N MET A 5 20.16 -6.69 -5.92
CA MET A 5 20.78 -7.97 -5.56
C MET A 5 21.82 -8.42 -6.59
N ALA A 6 21.59 -8.14 -7.86
CA ALA A 6 22.51 -8.42 -8.95
C ALA A 6 23.67 -7.39 -9.05
N GLY A 7 23.71 -6.38 -8.18
CA GLY A 7 24.73 -5.32 -8.21
C GLY A 7 24.61 -4.38 -9.41
N MET A 8 23.46 -4.36 -10.09
CA MET A 8 23.22 -3.49 -11.22
C MET A 8 22.81 -2.11 -10.73
N GLU A 9 23.40 -1.05 -11.29
CA GLU A 9 22.87 0.29 -11.10
C GLU A 9 21.53 0.42 -11.83
N PHE A 10 20.54 1.01 -11.16
CA PHE A 10 19.22 1.23 -11.74
C PHE A 10 18.58 2.50 -11.18
N THR A 11 17.72 3.11 -11.99
CA THR A 11 16.75 4.12 -11.56
C THR A 11 15.36 3.49 -11.68
N SER A 12 14.60 3.48 -10.59
CA SER A 12 13.25 2.89 -10.59
C SER A 12 12.20 3.97 -10.83
N GLY A 13 11.40 3.81 -11.89
CA GLY A 13 10.13 4.52 -12.08
C GLY A 13 8.92 3.71 -11.58
N THR A 14 9.16 2.58 -10.91
CA THR A 14 8.09 1.72 -10.40
C THR A 14 7.56 2.25 -9.06
N MET A 15 6.35 1.85 -8.68
CA MET A 15 5.79 2.12 -7.35
C MET A 15 6.42 1.25 -6.25
N GLY A 16 7.24 0.26 -6.63
CA GLY A 16 7.97 -0.59 -5.70
C GLY A 16 9.34 -0.02 -5.34
N ARG A 17 9.93 -0.55 -4.27
CA ARG A 17 11.31 -0.20 -3.85
C ARG A 17 12.21 -1.41 -3.80
N ASP A 18 13.50 -1.14 -3.77
CA ASP A 18 14.44 -2.13 -3.26
C ASP A 18 14.26 -2.31 -1.76
N ILE A 19 14.02 -3.55 -1.32
CA ILE A 19 13.87 -3.86 0.10
C ILE A 19 15.21 -3.86 0.83
N GLN A 20 16.33 -4.02 0.11
CA GLN A 20 17.67 -4.04 0.67
C GLN A 20 18.20 -2.63 0.97
N GLN A 21 17.61 -1.60 0.37
CA GLN A 21 17.96 -0.22 0.69
C GLN A 21 17.24 0.24 1.97
N PRO A 22 17.85 1.16 2.73
CA PRO A 22 17.22 1.77 3.90
C PRO A 22 15.83 2.28 3.55
N ALA A 23 14.87 2.04 4.43
CA ALA A 23 13.55 2.63 4.27
C ALA A 23 13.67 4.15 4.49
N PRO A 24 13.04 4.97 3.63
CA PRO A 24 12.90 6.40 3.92
C PRO A 24 12.20 6.62 5.26
N GLU A 25 12.61 7.65 6.02
CA GLU A 25 11.95 8.01 7.28
C GLU A 25 10.54 8.56 7.04
N GLY A 26 9.60 8.24 7.95
CA GLY A 26 8.22 8.74 7.92
C GLY A 26 7.15 7.67 7.73
N GLU A 27 5.90 8.12 7.62
CA GLU A 27 4.74 7.25 7.43
C GLU A 27 4.70 6.75 5.98
N ARG A 28 4.62 5.43 5.80
CA ARG A 28 4.68 4.77 4.49
C ARG A 28 3.32 4.22 4.13
N VAL A 29 2.90 4.44 2.89
CA VAL A 29 1.72 3.82 2.28
C VAL A 29 2.20 2.91 1.15
N VAL A 30 1.68 1.67 1.11
CA VAL A 30 1.80 0.80 -0.06
C VAL A 30 0.45 0.79 -0.77
N PRO A 31 0.38 1.21 -2.05
CA PRO A 31 -0.87 1.19 -2.80
C PRO A 31 -1.27 -0.26 -3.13
N LEU A 32 -2.57 -0.53 -3.08
CA LEU A 32 -3.17 -1.84 -3.32
C LEU A 32 -4.32 -1.73 -4.32
N VAL A 33 -4.50 -2.79 -5.12
CA VAL A 33 -5.75 -3.09 -5.82
C VAL A 33 -6.32 -4.34 -5.16
N LEU A 34 -7.41 -4.19 -4.44
CA LEU A 34 -8.01 -5.25 -3.60
C LEU A 34 -9.03 -6.09 -4.38
N ARG A 35 -9.67 -5.47 -5.38
CA ARG A 35 -10.58 -6.14 -6.32
C ARG A 35 -10.31 -5.60 -7.72
N GLU A 36 -9.95 -6.48 -8.64
CA GLU A 36 -9.79 -6.15 -10.06
C GLU A 36 -11.14 -6.17 -10.79
N GLY A 37 -11.26 -5.40 -11.87
CA GLY A 37 -12.49 -5.31 -12.69
C GLY A 37 -12.74 -3.89 -13.21
N THR A 38 -13.89 -3.67 -13.85
CA THR A 38 -14.30 -2.34 -14.36
C THR A 38 -14.40 -1.30 -13.24
N PHE A 39 -14.74 -1.74 -12.03
CA PHE A 39 -14.90 -0.91 -10.83
C PHE A 39 -13.97 -1.45 -9.73
N PRO A 40 -12.66 -1.12 -9.80
CA PRO A 40 -11.71 -1.69 -8.87
C PRO A 40 -11.88 -1.11 -7.46
N LEU A 41 -11.67 -1.95 -6.46
CA LEU A 41 -11.50 -1.49 -5.08
C LEU A 41 -10.02 -1.18 -4.89
N ILE A 42 -9.69 0.07 -4.63
CA ILE A 42 -8.32 0.54 -4.43
C ILE A 42 -8.07 0.81 -2.96
N GLY A 43 -6.81 0.74 -2.55
CA GLY A 43 -6.46 1.01 -1.16
C GLY A 43 -5.01 1.40 -0.96
N GLY A 44 -4.70 1.71 0.29
CA GLY A 44 -3.36 2.00 0.78
C GLY A 44 -3.17 1.39 2.16
N VAL A 45 -2.10 0.62 2.33
CA VAL A 45 -1.76 0.05 3.64
C VAL A 45 -0.56 0.77 4.23
N THR A 46 -0.70 1.21 5.48
CA THR A 46 0.39 1.76 6.29
C THR A 46 0.86 0.74 7.30
N ARG A 47 1.72 1.17 8.23
CA ARG A 47 2.08 0.35 9.39
C ARG A 47 0.93 0.16 10.39
N HIS A 48 -0.13 0.96 10.32
CA HIS A 48 -1.21 1.00 11.30
C HIS A 48 -2.58 0.79 10.68
N TYR A 49 -2.80 1.26 9.45
CA TYR A 49 -4.13 1.30 8.86
C TYR A 49 -4.17 0.72 7.45
N LEU A 50 -5.32 0.16 7.11
CA LEU A 50 -5.75 -0.06 5.73
C LEU A 50 -6.82 0.98 5.38
N LEU A 51 -6.53 1.81 4.40
CA LEU A 51 -7.53 2.62 3.71
C LEU A 51 -7.99 1.87 2.46
N GLN A 52 -9.29 1.82 2.21
CA GLN A 52 -9.84 1.31 0.95
C GLN A 52 -11.04 2.14 0.49
N MET A 53 -11.25 2.23 -0.82
CA MET A 53 -12.35 2.97 -1.45
C MET A 53 -12.60 2.44 -2.86
N GLU A 54 -13.77 2.75 -3.41
CA GLU A 54 -14.06 2.50 -4.82
C GLU A 54 -13.16 3.37 -5.72
N HIS A 55 -13.00 2.98 -6.98
CA HIS A 55 -12.06 3.64 -7.91
C HIS A 55 -12.34 5.13 -8.18
N ASP A 56 -13.56 5.59 -7.91
CA ASP A 56 -13.97 6.99 -8.03
C ASP A 56 -13.76 7.79 -6.74
N GLY A 57 -13.19 7.16 -5.72
CA GLY A 57 -12.96 7.73 -4.39
C GLY A 57 -14.14 7.64 -3.45
N SER A 58 -15.26 7.03 -3.87
CA SER A 58 -16.45 6.87 -3.02
C SER A 58 -16.30 5.73 -2.01
N SER A 59 -17.15 5.78 -0.98
CA SER A 59 -17.23 4.77 0.09
C SER A 59 -15.89 4.46 0.80
N PRO A 60 -15.13 5.49 1.25
CA PRO A 60 -13.88 5.24 1.93
C PRO A 60 -14.12 4.57 3.29
N THR A 61 -13.28 3.59 3.61
CA THR A 61 -13.24 2.97 4.94
C THR A 61 -11.80 2.88 5.41
N LEU A 62 -11.59 3.09 6.72
CA LEU A 62 -10.31 2.99 7.38
C LEU A 62 -10.37 1.87 8.41
N HIS A 63 -9.40 0.96 8.39
CA HIS A 63 -9.36 -0.21 9.26
C HIS A 63 -8.05 -0.21 10.04
N ASP A 64 -8.10 -0.33 11.36
CA ASP A 64 -6.90 -0.51 12.19
C ASP A 64 -6.40 -1.95 12.10
N LEU A 65 -5.16 -2.12 11.65
CA LEU A 65 -4.51 -3.42 11.42
C LEU A 65 -4.23 -4.20 12.71
N ALA A 66 -4.14 -3.51 13.85
CA ALA A 66 -3.91 -4.12 15.16
C ALA A 66 -5.21 -4.35 15.96
N SER A 67 -6.36 -3.91 15.43
CA SER A 67 -7.65 -4.04 16.11
C SER A 67 -8.06 -5.51 16.26
N PRO A 68 -8.70 -5.90 17.39
CA PRO A 68 -9.36 -7.18 17.51
C PRO A 68 -10.59 -7.31 16.58
N THR A 69 -11.07 -6.21 16.01
CA THR A 69 -12.16 -6.14 15.02
C THR A 69 -11.70 -5.42 13.74
N PRO A 70 -10.83 -6.05 12.92
CA PRO A 70 -10.13 -5.39 11.81
C PRO A 70 -11.01 -5.09 10.59
N LEU A 71 -12.30 -5.42 10.63
CA LEU A 71 -13.27 -5.10 9.57
C LEU A 71 -14.11 -3.86 9.90
N ASP A 72 -14.00 -3.36 11.14
CA ASP A 72 -14.73 -2.18 11.57
C ASP A 72 -14.11 -0.94 10.93
N ASN A 73 -14.97 -0.09 10.37
CA ASN A 73 -14.55 1.23 9.93
C ASN A 73 -14.32 2.12 11.14
N VAL A 74 -13.08 2.59 11.32
CA VAL A 74 -12.65 3.44 12.47
C VAL A 74 -12.55 4.93 12.13
N ALA A 75 -12.91 5.32 10.91
CA ALA A 75 -12.98 6.72 10.45
C ALA A 75 -14.31 7.41 10.81
#